data_AF-A0A8I1WXQ3-F1
#
_entry.id   AF-A0A8I1WXQ3-F1
#
_cell.length_a   1.000
_cell.length_b   1.000
_cell.length_c   1.000
_cell.angle_alpha   90.00
_cell.angle_beta   90.00
_cell.angle_gamma   90.00
#
_symmetry.space_group_name_H-M   'P 1'
#
loop_
_entity.id
_entity.type
_entity.pdbx_description
1 polymer ?
#
loop_
_entity_poly.entity_id
_entity_poly.type
_entity_poly.pdbx_seq_one_letter_code
_entity_poly.pdbx_strand_id
1 'polypeptide(L)'
;MRACAQTLSSELTARERGFLTDLLQTRTLSGTYLEIGTAAGGTLVEMIRACREHQYQRFVVVDPMTYFNDQLNLVRKNLQQNGIDPDQIDIRVKNSDQAFLEAVENKEEFDFILIDGNHRIKYVMQDLRWAQLLRKGGLLCLHDYAPHEKGVKLAANRFIRKNPHYRRLGLHDTLLALQKTGSVGQEVTTSDLVWAYTLNGAFRLERAYRKHNPFGARRN
;
A
#
# COMPACT_ATOMS: atom_id res chain seq x y z
N MET A 1 -5.22 14.66 16.54
CA MET A 1 -4.95 14.88 15.10
C MET A 1 -3.71 14.07 14.74
N ARG A 2 -3.66 13.40 13.59
CA ARG A 2 -2.46 12.65 13.15
C ARG A 2 -1.33 13.63 12.82
N ALA A 3 -0.07 13.26 13.07
CA ALA A 3 1.07 14.13 12.83
C ALA A 3 1.17 14.54 11.34
N CYS A 4 0.97 13.58 10.43
CA CYS A 4 0.96 13.81 8.99
C CYS A 4 -0.09 14.82 8.51
N ALA A 5 -1.24 14.95 9.20
CA ALA A 5 -2.26 15.95 8.87
C ALA A 5 -1.80 17.39 9.19
N GLN A 6 -0.80 17.55 10.05
CA GLN A 6 -0.21 18.85 10.40
C GLN A 6 1.04 19.14 9.57
N THR A 7 1.92 18.15 9.46
CA THR A 7 3.23 18.30 8.79
C THR A 7 3.15 18.12 7.28
N LEU A 8 2.11 17.44 6.78
CA LEU A 8 1.98 17.00 5.39
C LEU A 8 3.12 16.09 4.90
N SER A 9 3.93 15.56 5.83
CA SER A 9 5.06 14.69 5.52
C SER A 9 4.62 13.25 5.28
N SER A 10 5.45 12.48 4.58
CA SER A 10 5.30 11.02 4.49
C SER A 10 5.29 10.39 5.90
N GLU A 11 4.51 9.32 6.07
CA GLU A 11 4.55 8.49 7.29
C GLU A 11 5.70 7.47 7.25
N LEU A 12 6.38 7.32 6.11
CA LEU A 12 7.60 6.52 5.96
C LEU A 12 8.77 7.17 6.71
N THR A 13 9.64 6.36 7.30
CA THR A 13 10.91 6.79 7.87
C THR A 13 11.89 7.28 6.80
N ALA A 14 12.95 8.01 7.19
CA ALA A 14 13.97 8.48 6.24
C ALA A 14 14.65 7.35 5.45
N ARG A 15 14.85 6.17 6.08
CA ARG A 15 15.45 5.01 5.41
C ARG A 15 14.50 4.35 4.43
N GLU A 16 13.22 4.28 4.76
CA GLU A 16 12.17 3.77 3.86
C GLU A 16 11.99 4.68 2.66
N ARG A 17 11.95 6.00 2.88
CA ARG A 17 11.89 7.00 1.80
C ARG A 17 13.10 6.88 0.86
N GLY A 18 14.31 6.82 1.41
CA GLY A 18 15.52 6.65 0.60
C GLY A 18 15.48 5.37 -0.22
N PHE A 19 15.07 4.25 0.39
CA PHE A 19 14.91 2.98 -0.32
C PHE A 19 13.85 3.05 -1.43
N LEU A 20 12.71 3.68 -1.16
CA LEU A 20 11.66 3.87 -2.16
C LEU A 20 12.16 4.74 -3.32
N THR A 21 12.80 5.87 -3.03
CA THR A 21 13.39 6.75 -4.04
C THR A 21 14.42 6.00 -4.91
N ASP A 22 15.33 5.25 -4.30
CA ASP A 22 16.32 4.45 -5.01
C ASP A 22 15.65 3.43 -5.95
N LEU A 23 14.59 2.76 -5.50
CA LEU A 23 13.83 1.82 -6.32
C LEU A 23 13.18 2.48 -7.53
N LEU A 24 12.65 3.70 -7.36
CA LEU A 24 11.98 4.44 -8.42
C LEU A 24 12.95 5.06 -9.43
N GLN A 25 14.12 5.52 -8.97
CA GLN A 25 15.12 6.19 -9.82
C GLN A 25 16.01 5.22 -10.60
N THR A 26 16.33 4.07 -10.01
CA THR A 26 17.27 3.11 -10.64
C THR A 26 16.61 2.16 -11.64
N ARG A 27 15.29 2.22 -11.80
CA ARG A 27 14.53 1.29 -12.64
C ARG A 27 13.79 2.04 -13.72
N THR A 28 13.84 1.50 -14.93
CA THR A 28 13.08 2.01 -16.08
C THR A 28 11.62 1.59 -15.96
N LEU A 29 10.84 2.32 -15.16
CA LEU A 29 9.39 2.16 -15.01
C LEU A 29 8.70 3.41 -15.56
N SER A 30 8.00 3.28 -16.69
CA SER A 30 7.44 4.43 -17.42
C SER A 30 5.92 4.44 -17.49
N GLY A 31 5.24 3.46 -16.91
CA GLY A 31 3.79 3.33 -16.93
C GLY A 31 3.09 3.94 -15.72
N THR A 32 2.00 3.30 -15.31
CA THR A 32 1.10 3.79 -14.25
C THR A 32 1.56 3.34 -12.87
N TYR A 33 1.50 4.26 -11.91
CA TYR A 33 1.89 4.06 -10.52
C TYR A 33 0.65 4.15 -9.65
N LEU A 34 0.46 3.17 -8.78
CA LEU A 34 -0.66 3.11 -7.84
C LEU A 34 -0.18 3.26 -6.40
N GLU A 35 -0.84 4.11 -5.64
CA GLU A 35 -0.76 4.15 -4.18
C GLU A 35 -2.13 3.80 -3.57
N ILE A 36 -2.15 2.85 -2.64
CA ILE A 36 -3.34 2.48 -1.86
C ILE A 36 -3.11 2.93 -0.42
N GLY A 37 -3.93 3.88 0.04
CA GLY A 37 -3.72 4.59 1.31
C GLY A 37 -2.69 5.72 1.13
N THR A 38 -3.16 6.96 1.14
CA THR A 38 -2.31 8.14 0.84
C THR A 38 -2.11 9.04 2.06
N ALA A 39 -2.92 8.87 3.11
CA ALA A 39 -2.94 9.75 4.28
C ALA A 39 -3.00 11.24 3.84
N ALA A 40 -1.97 12.04 4.14
CA ALA A 40 -1.87 13.45 3.75
C ALA A 40 -1.19 13.68 2.38
N GLY A 41 -0.86 12.63 1.63
CA GLY A 41 -0.20 12.69 0.32
C GLY A 41 1.31 12.89 0.37
N GLY A 42 1.94 12.75 1.54
CA GLY A 42 3.38 12.97 1.70
C GLY A 42 4.23 11.98 0.90
N THR A 43 3.91 10.68 1.00
CA THR A 43 4.60 9.62 0.23
C THR A 43 4.36 9.79 -1.27
N LEU A 44 3.13 10.08 -1.69
CA LEU A 44 2.79 10.43 -3.07
C LEU A 44 3.67 11.55 -3.65
N VAL A 45 3.82 12.66 -2.92
CA VAL A 45 4.69 13.79 -3.35
C VAL A 45 6.12 13.33 -3.57
N GLU A 46 6.65 12.49 -2.68
CA GLU A 46 8.01 11.97 -2.79
C GLU A 46 8.17 11.01 -3.97
N MET A 47 7.19 10.13 -4.20
CA MET A 47 7.17 9.25 -5.36
C MET A 47 7.16 10.05 -6.67
N ILE A 48 6.31 11.08 -6.77
CA ILE A 48 6.24 11.96 -7.94
C ILE A 48 7.58 12.66 -8.16
N ARG A 49 8.21 13.17 -7.10
CA ARG A 49 9.53 13.83 -7.18
C ARG A 49 10.64 12.90 -7.60
N ALA A 50 10.65 11.67 -7.11
CA ALA A 50 11.62 10.66 -7.52
C ALA A 50 11.54 10.37 -9.03
N CYS A 51 10.35 10.48 -9.62
CA CYS A 51 10.12 10.21 -11.05
C CYS A 51 10.27 11.43 -11.97
N ARG A 52 10.45 12.66 -11.46
CA ARG A 52 10.30 13.93 -12.22
C ARG A 52 11.19 14.10 -13.47
N GLU A 53 12.19 13.26 -13.67
CA GLU A 53 12.97 13.23 -14.92
C GLU A 53 12.26 12.51 -16.09
N HIS A 54 11.10 11.90 -15.82
CA HIS A 54 10.30 11.16 -16.78
C HIS A 54 8.89 11.77 -16.84
N GLN A 55 8.53 12.38 -17.97
CA GLN A 55 7.26 13.11 -18.14
C GLN A 55 6.05 12.22 -18.49
N TYR A 56 6.17 10.89 -18.38
CA TYR A 56 5.18 9.94 -18.91
C TYR A 56 4.44 9.11 -17.85
N GLN A 57 4.82 9.18 -16.57
CA GLN A 57 4.18 8.41 -15.51
C GLN A 57 2.82 8.99 -15.13
N ARG A 58 1.80 8.13 -15.12
CA ARG A 58 0.48 8.44 -14.56
C ARG A 58 0.42 7.96 -13.11
N PHE A 59 -0.02 8.81 -12.20
CA PHE A 59 -0.25 8.45 -10.80
C PHE A 59 -1.74 8.24 -10.54
N VAL A 60 -2.04 7.13 -9.87
CA VAL A 60 -3.36 6.74 -9.41
C VAL A 60 -3.30 6.57 -7.89
N VAL A 61 -4.27 7.15 -7.19
CA VAL A 61 -4.37 7.07 -5.73
C VAL A 61 -5.73 6.49 -5.39
N VAL A 62 -5.75 5.48 -4.52
CA VAL A 62 -6.98 4.88 -4.01
C VAL A 62 -7.02 5.02 -2.50
N ASP A 63 -7.91 5.85 -2.00
CA ASP A 63 -8.11 6.08 -0.57
C ASP A 63 -9.56 6.53 -0.34
N PRO A 64 -10.29 5.99 0.67
CA PRO A 64 -11.62 6.48 1.01
C PRO A 64 -11.65 7.92 1.56
N MET A 65 -10.49 8.51 1.87
CA MET A 65 -10.31 9.85 2.45
C MET A 65 -11.00 10.02 3.81
N THR A 66 -10.92 8.97 4.65
CA THR A 66 -11.57 8.91 5.96
C THR A 66 -10.60 8.77 7.14
N TYR A 67 -9.29 8.89 6.91
CA TYR A 67 -8.28 8.72 7.96
C TYR A 67 -8.27 9.89 8.96
N PHE A 68 -8.57 11.10 8.50
CA PHE A 68 -8.80 12.29 9.33
C PHE A 68 -9.71 13.29 8.61
N ASN A 69 -10.23 14.28 9.35
CA ASN A 69 -11.10 15.31 8.79
C ASN A 69 -10.38 16.08 7.67
N ASP A 70 -11.11 16.40 6.60
CA ASP A 70 -10.62 17.21 5.48
C ASP A 70 -9.44 16.60 4.71
N GLN A 71 -9.28 15.27 4.77
CA GLN A 71 -8.12 14.57 4.19
C GLN A 71 -7.91 14.89 2.70
N LEU A 72 -8.97 14.85 1.89
CA LEU A 72 -8.86 15.12 0.44
C LEU A 72 -8.29 16.52 0.17
N ASN A 73 -8.77 17.54 0.88
CA ASN A 73 -8.27 18.91 0.71
C ASN A 73 -6.83 19.04 1.20
N LEU A 74 -6.44 18.34 2.27
CA LEU A 74 -5.05 18.30 2.73
C LEU A 74 -4.13 17.63 1.71
N VAL A 75 -4.55 16.53 1.07
CA VAL A 75 -3.81 15.89 -0.03
C VAL A 75 -3.63 16.86 -1.20
N ARG A 76 -4.72 17.50 -1.66
CA ARG A 76 -4.66 18.48 -2.77
C ARG A 76 -3.77 19.67 -2.43
N LYS A 77 -3.88 20.20 -1.21
CA LYS A 77 -3.03 21.28 -0.70
C LYS A 77 -1.55 20.86 -0.68
N ASN A 78 -1.25 19.64 -0.23
CA ASN A 78 0.12 19.13 -0.18
C ASN A 78 0.73 19.03 -1.59
N LEU A 79 -0.02 18.48 -2.56
CA LEU A 79 0.39 18.44 -3.96
C LEU A 79 0.70 19.85 -4.50
N GLN A 80 -0.22 20.79 -4.32
CA GLN A 80 -0.07 22.18 -4.77
C GLN A 80 1.14 22.87 -4.14
N GLN A 81 1.33 22.73 -2.82
CA GLN A 81 2.49 23.30 -2.11
C GLN A 81 3.83 22.75 -2.59
N ASN A 82 3.83 21.57 -3.20
CA ASN A 82 5.01 20.94 -3.79
C ASN A 82 5.09 21.14 -5.32
N GLY A 83 4.27 22.05 -5.88
CA GLY A 83 4.26 22.40 -7.30
C GLY A 83 3.78 21.26 -8.19
N ILE A 84 2.87 20.43 -7.69
CA ILE A 84 2.22 19.35 -8.43
C ILE A 84 0.76 19.73 -8.61
N ASP A 85 0.28 19.70 -9.84
CA ASP A 85 -1.12 19.94 -10.14
C ASP A 85 -1.95 18.71 -9.72
N PRO A 86 -2.87 18.83 -8.73
CA PRO A 86 -3.69 17.71 -8.29
C PRO A 86 -4.58 17.13 -9.39
N ASP A 87 -4.91 17.90 -10.42
CA ASP A 87 -5.78 17.43 -11.51
C ASP A 87 -5.05 16.52 -12.50
N GLN A 88 -3.72 16.42 -12.39
CA GLN A 88 -2.91 15.43 -13.11
C GLN A 88 -2.87 14.06 -12.41
N ILE A 89 -3.43 13.96 -11.20
CA ILE A 89 -3.46 12.74 -10.39
C ILE A 89 -4.86 12.13 -10.45
N ASP A 90 -4.96 10.85 -10.78
CA ASP A 90 -6.21 10.10 -10.73
C ASP A 90 -6.51 9.72 -9.27
N ILE A 91 -7.17 10.63 -8.53
CA ILE A 91 -7.54 10.45 -7.14
C ILE A 91 -8.92 9.77 -7.05
N ARG A 92 -8.93 8.48 -6.69
CA ARG A 92 -10.12 7.66 -6.53
C ARG A 92 -10.55 7.64 -5.06
N VAL A 93 -11.50 8.50 -4.71
CA VAL A 93 -12.10 8.57 -3.37
C VAL A 93 -13.06 7.41 -3.16
N LYS A 94 -12.53 6.23 -2.80
CA LYS A 94 -13.31 4.99 -2.67
C LYS A 94 -12.57 3.93 -1.86
N ASN A 95 -13.29 2.89 -1.44
CA ASN A 95 -12.67 1.71 -0.85
C ASN A 95 -11.84 0.96 -1.89
N SER A 96 -10.68 0.44 -1.48
CA SER A 96 -9.77 -0.30 -2.35
C SER A 96 -10.40 -1.50 -3.06
N ASP A 97 -11.27 -2.26 -2.36
CA ASP A 97 -11.94 -3.42 -2.96
C ASP A 97 -12.90 -3.03 -4.11
N GLN A 98 -13.57 -1.87 -4.00
CA GLN A 98 -14.44 -1.35 -5.06
C GLN A 98 -13.61 -0.81 -6.23
N ALA A 99 -12.59 -0.01 -5.95
CA ALA A 99 -11.64 0.48 -6.94
C ALA A 99 -10.98 -0.65 -7.73
N PHE A 100 -10.65 -1.74 -7.05
CA PHE A 100 -10.03 -2.91 -7.65
C PHE A 100 -10.95 -3.56 -8.69
N LEU A 101 -12.23 -3.75 -8.38
CA LEU A 101 -13.18 -4.36 -9.32
C LEU A 101 -13.32 -3.52 -10.60
N GLU A 102 -13.42 -2.20 -10.45
CA GLU A 102 -13.45 -1.29 -11.59
C GLU A 102 -12.14 -1.33 -12.41
N ALA A 103 -10.99 -1.34 -11.74
CA ALA A 103 -9.69 -1.42 -12.41
C ALA A 103 -9.53 -2.73 -13.20
N VAL A 104 -10.05 -3.85 -12.67
CA VAL A 104 -10.12 -5.14 -13.37
C VAL A 104 -11.02 -5.07 -14.59
N GLU A 105 -12.23 -4.50 -14.45
CA GLU A 105 -13.19 -4.33 -15.54
C GLU A 105 -12.59 -3.46 -16.67
N ASN A 106 -11.90 -2.39 -16.30
CA ASN A 106 -11.20 -1.48 -17.21
C ASN A 106 -9.89 -2.05 -17.76
N LYS A 107 -9.47 -3.25 -17.34
CA LYS A 107 -8.20 -3.90 -17.72
C LYS A 107 -6.99 -2.99 -17.49
N GLU A 108 -7.00 -2.28 -16.37
CA GLU A 108 -5.89 -1.41 -16.00
C GLU A 108 -4.62 -2.21 -15.71
N GLU A 109 -3.47 -1.60 -15.97
CA GLU A 109 -2.17 -2.19 -15.68
C GLU A 109 -1.26 -1.16 -15.01
N PHE A 110 -0.45 -1.65 -14.09
CA PHE A 110 0.47 -0.84 -13.28
C PHE A 110 1.90 -1.36 -13.41
N ASP A 111 2.85 -0.44 -13.39
CA ASP A 111 4.28 -0.75 -13.32
C ASP A 111 4.79 -0.69 -11.89
N PHE A 112 4.06 0.02 -11.02
CA PHE A 112 4.39 0.19 -9.61
C PHE A 112 3.10 0.20 -8.78
N ILE A 113 3.11 -0.51 -7.66
CA ILE A 113 2.04 -0.49 -6.66
C ILE A 113 2.68 -0.34 -5.27
N LEU A 114 2.23 0.66 -4.50
CA LEU A 114 2.48 0.79 -3.07
C LEU A 114 1.18 0.50 -2.30
N ILE A 115 1.27 -0.42 -1.35
CA ILE A 115 0.19 -0.72 -0.38
C ILE A 115 0.61 -0.17 0.98
N ASP A 116 -0.08 0.89 1.41
CA ASP A 116 0.10 1.59 2.70
C ASP A 116 -1.28 1.98 3.29
N GLY A 117 -2.22 1.04 3.18
CA GLY A 117 -3.62 1.22 3.57
C GLY A 117 -3.92 0.76 4.99
N ASN A 118 -4.88 -0.15 5.14
CA ASN A 118 -5.31 -0.61 6.45
C ASN A 118 -4.54 -1.87 6.91
N HIS A 119 -3.95 -1.83 8.11
CA HIS A 119 -3.07 -2.91 8.59
C HIS A 119 -3.83 -4.16 9.10
N ARG A 120 -5.17 -4.16 9.08
CA ARG A 120 -5.93 -5.37 9.42
C ARG A 120 -5.83 -6.37 8.27
N ILE A 121 -5.44 -7.60 8.60
CA ILE A 121 -5.15 -8.69 7.66
C ILE A 121 -6.16 -8.86 6.52
N LYS A 122 -7.47 -8.68 6.76
CA LYS A 122 -8.48 -8.78 5.70
C LYS A 122 -8.32 -7.71 4.62
N TYR A 123 -8.02 -6.47 5.01
CA TYR A 123 -7.87 -5.35 4.08
C TYR A 123 -6.52 -5.46 3.36
N VAL A 124 -5.45 -5.83 4.06
CA VAL A 124 -4.15 -6.12 3.42
C VAL A 124 -4.28 -7.21 2.35
N MET A 125 -5.02 -8.29 2.63
CA MET A 125 -5.25 -9.35 1.64
C MET A 125 -6.13 -8.90 0.47
N GLN A 126 -7.09 -7.98 0.70
CA GLN A 126 -7.85 -7.35 -0.38
C GLN A 126 -6.94 -6.46 -1.25
N ASP A 127 -6.09 -5.64 -0.64
CA ASP A 127 -5.16 -4.75 -1.34
C ASP A 127 -4.12 -5.55 -2.14
N LEU A 128 -3.66 -6.69 -1.63
CA LEU A 128 -2.76 -7.60 -2.35
C LEU A 128 -3.36 -8.15 -3.65
N ARG A 129 -4.69 -8.10 -3.83
CA ARG A 129 -5.31 -8.51 -5.11
C ARG A 129 -4.87 -7.61 -6.27
N TRP A 130 -4.56 -6.34 -6.02
CA TRP A 130 -4.06 -5.41 -7.04
C TRP A 130 -2.78 -5.89 -7.72
N ALA A 131 -2.02 -6.76 -7.08
CA ALA A 131 -0.82 -7.38 -7.66
C ALA A 131 -1.09 -8.14 -8.97
N GLN A 132 -2.34 -8.54 -9.24
CA GLN A 132 -2.71 -9.14 -10.54
C GLN A 132 -2.65 -8.15 -11.70
N LEU A 133 -2.89 -6.86 -11.43
CA LEU A 133 -2.83 -5.78 -12.41
C LEU A 133 -1.40 -5.22 -12.54
N LEU A 134 -0.45 -5.73 -11.73
CA LEU A 134 0.96 -5.38 -11.85
C LEU A 134 1.57 -6.09 -13.06
N ARG A 135 2.29 -5.35 -13.91
CA ARG A 135 3.00 -5.91 -15.05
C ARG A 135 4.20 -6.75 -14.61
N LYS A 136 4.58 -7.71 -15.46
CA LYS A 136 5.88 -8.39 -15.32
C LYS A 136 7.00 -7.35 -15.40
N GLY A 137 7.93 -7.39 -14.46
CA GLY A 137 9.00 -6.42 -14.27
C GLY A 137 8.66 -5.32 -13.26
N GLY A 138 7.36 -5.09 -13.00
CA GLY A 138 6.86 -4.06 -12.09
C GLY A 138 7.13 -4.36 -10.61
N LEU A 139 6.94 -3.33 -9.78
CA LEU A 139 7.22 -3.38 -8.34
C LEU A 139 5.95 -3.41 -7.50
N LEU A 140 6.01 -4.20 -6.44
CA LEU A 140 5.04 -4.18 -5.36
C LEU A 140 5.77 -3.81 -4.06
N CYS A 141 5.40 -2.69 -3.47
CA CYS A 141 5.86 -2.25 -2.16
C CYS A 141 4.75 -2.41 -1.13
N LEU A 142 5.11 -2.93 0.05
CA LEU A 142 4.21 -3.16 1.18
C LEU A 142 4.82 -2.47 2.39
N HIS A 143 4.14 -1.45 2.91
CA HIS A 143 4.55 -0.80 4.14
C HIS A 143 4.09 -1.59 5.37
N ASP A 144 4.62 -1.27 6.55
CA ASP A 144 4.29 -1.92 7.82
C ASP A 144 4.54 -3.44 7.88
N TYR A 145 5.47 -3.96 7.08
CA TYR A 145 5.94 -5.34 7.15
C TYR A 145 6.81 -5.57 8.39
N ALA A 146 6.18 -5.61 9.57
CA ALA A 146 6.86 -5.69 10.86
C ALA A 146 6.26 -6.75 11.80
N PRO A 147 7.01 -7.25 12.81
CA PRO A 147 6.48 -8.21 13.79
C PRO A 147 5.30 -7.69 14.62
N HIS A 148 5.25 -6.38 14.88
CA HIS A 148 4.17 -5.75 15.64
C HIS A 148 2.89 -5.60 14.80
N GLU A 149 3.02 -5.45 13.48
CA GLU A 149 1.91 -5.46 12.52
C GLU A 149 1.63 -6.87 11.99
N LYS A 150 1.20 -7.75 12.90
CA LYS A 150 0.97 -9.18 12.62
C LYS A 150 0.08 -9.42 11.41
N GLY A 151 -0.94 -8.58 11.19
CA GLY A 151 -1.87 -8.72 10.09
C GLY A 151 -1.19 -8.55 8.73
N VAL A 152 -0.40 -7.48 8.60
CA VAL A 152 0.39 -7.19 7.40
C VAL A 152 1.41 -8.30 7.16
N LYS A 153 2.20 -8.65 8.18
CA LYS A 153 3.25 -9.67 8.06
C LYS A 153 2.71 -11.04 7.65
N LEU A 154 1.58 -11.48 8.21
CA LEU A 154 0.97 -12.77 7.86
C LEU A 154 0.41 -12.78 6.44
N ALA A 155 -0.27 -11.70 6.01
CA ALA A 155 -0.78 -11.59 4.65
C ALA A 155 0.37 -11.59 3.62
N ALA A 156 1.38 -10.75 3.83
CA ALA A 156 2.55 -10.66 2.95
C ALA A 156 3.33 -11.99 2.88
N ASN A 157 3.56 -12.66 4.02
CA ASN A 157 4.23 -13.97 4.04
C ASN A 157 3.46 -15.03 3.25
N ARG A 158 2.14 -15.05 3.42
CA ARG A 158 1.28 -15.98 2.67
C ARG A 158 1.33 -15.70 1.18
N PHE A 159 1.26 -14.43 0.79
CA PHE A 159 1.36 -13.99 -0.60
C PHE A 159 2.69 -14.42 -1.24
N ILE A 160 3.82 -14.08 -0.62
CA ILE A 160 5.16 -14.42 -1.13
C ILE A 160 5.33 -15.93 -1.27
N ARG A 161 4.88 -16.70 -0.27
CA ARG A 161 4.98 -18.16 -0.30
C ARG A 161 4.18 -18.80 -1.44
N LYS A 162 3.01 -18.23 -1.77
CA LYS A 162 2.13 -18.74 -2.83
C LYS A 162 2.51 -18.25 -4.22
N ASN A 163 3.18 -17.10 -4.31
CA ASN A 163 3.52 -16.45 -5.57
C ASN A 163 5.04 -16.44 -5.79
N PRO A 164 5.65 -17.58 -6.19
CA PRO A 164 7.11 -17.70 -6.34
C PRO A 164 7.69 -16.83 -7.48
N HIS A 165 6.82 -16.26 -8.31
CA HIS A 165 7.16 -15.28 -9.34
C HIS A 165 7.23 -13.84 -8.80
N TYR A 166 7.35 -13.67 -7.48
CA TYR A 166 7.74 -12.41 -6.84
C TYR A 166 9.12 -12.57 -6.20
N ARG A 167 10.07 -11.79 -6.68
CA ARG A 167 11.43 -11.74 -6.13
C ARG A 167 11.53 -10.61 -5.12
N ARG A 168 11.98 -10.91 -3.90
CA ARG A 168 12.27 -9.89 -2.89
C ARG A 168 13.47 -9.06 -3.30
N LEU A 169 13.33 -7.74 -3.24
CA LEU A 169 14.37 -6.77 -3.56
C LEU A 169 15.08 -6.24 -2.32
N GLY A 170 14.32 -6.04 -1.25
CA GLY A 170 14.85 -5.53 0.00
C GLY A 170 13.75 -5.34 1.05
N LEU A 171 14.18 -5.03 2.27
CA LEU A 171 13.34 -4.57 3.38
C LEU A 171 14.14 -3.51 4.12
N HIS A 172 13.64 -2.28 4.12
CA HIS A 172 14.24 -1.18 4.88
C HIS A 172 13.24 -0.77 5.93
N ASP A 173 13.64 -0.86 7.19
CA ASP A 173 12.77 -0.78 8.37
C ASP A 173 11.51 -1.67 8.22
N THR A 174 10.37 -1.14 7.79
CA THR A 174 9.13 -1.90 7.57
C THR A 174 8.64 -1.92 6.12
N LEU A 175 9.31 -1.20 5.21
CA LEU A 175 8.96 -1.20 3.78
C LEU A 175 9.57 -2.39 3.05
N LEU A 176 8.74 -3.36 2.68
CA LEU A 176 9.11 -4.53 1.89
C LEU A 176 8.90 -4.23 0.40
N ALA A 177 9.93 -4.44 -0.43
CA ALA A 177 9.82 -4.32 -1.88
C ALA A 177 10.01 -5.67 -2.59
N LEU A 178 9.11 -5.95 -3.53
CA LEU A 178 9.07 -7.14 -4.37
C LEU A 178 9.05 -6.73 -5.84
N GLN A 179 9.63 -7.55 -6.71
CA GLN A 179 9.50 -7.43 -8.16
C GLN A 179 8.73 -8.63 -8.72
N LYS A 180 7.73 -8.36 -9.57
CA LYS A 180 7.02 -9.40 -10.30
C LYS A 180 7.90 -9.91 -11.44
N THR A 181 8.36 -11.17 -11.38
CA THR A 181 9.22 -11.80 -12.40
C THR A 181 8.44 -12.64 -13.41
N GLY A 182 7.16 -12.88 -13.18
CA GLY A 182 6.25 -13.61 -14.06
C GLY A 182 4.80 -13.37 -13.68
N SER A 183 3.87 -13.80 -14.52
CA SER A 183 2.44 -13.64 -14.28
C SER A 183 1.77 -15.00 -14.11
N VAL A 184 0.85 -15.07 -13.15
CA VAL A 184 -0.17 -16.13 -13.05
C VAL A 184 -1.54 -15.45 -13.11
N GLY A 185 -2.60 -16.21 -13.39
CA GLY A 185 -3.93 -15.62 -13.57
C GLY A 185 -4.46 -14.85 -12.35
N GLN A 186 -4.25 -15.36 -11.13
CA GLN A 186 -4.67 -14.70 -9.89
C GLN A 186 -3.65 -14.94 -8.76
N GLU A 187 -3.07 -13.87 -8.24
CA GLU A 187 -2.08 -13.89 -7.15
C GLU A 187 -2.73 -14.06 -5.77
N VAL A 188 -3.99 -13.65 -5.64
CA VAL A 188 -4.80 -13.80 -4.42
C VAL A 188 -6.09 -14.52 -4.79
N THR A 189 -6.31 -15.70 -4.23
CA THR A 189 -7.51 -16.49 -4.51
C THR A 189 -8.63 -16.24 -3.50
N THR A 190 -9.84 -16.71 -3.79
CA THR A 190 -10.96 -16.69 -2.83
C THR A 190 -10.61 -17.38 -1.51
N SER A 191 -9.82 -18.46 -1.53
CA SER A 191 -9.42 -19.14 -0.29
C SER A 191 -8.42 -18.32 0.54
N ASP A 192 -7.64 -17.44 -0.09
CA ASP A 192 -6.79 -16.48 0.62
C ASP A 192 -7.61 -15.39 1.31
N LEU A 193 -8.67 -14.91 0.64
CA LEU A 193 -9.62 -13.98 1.24
C LEU A 193 -10.33 -14.63 2.43
N VAL A 194 -10.96 -15.79 2.26
CA VAL A 194 -11.66 -16.49 3.36
C VAL A 194 -10.73 -16.71 4.56
N TRP A 195 -9.49 -17.14 4.32
CA TRP A 195 -8.47 -17.28 5.36
C TRP A 195 -8.21 -15.95 6.11
N ALA A 196 -8.05 -14.84 5.39
CA ALA A 196 -7.80 -13.54 6.00
C ALA A 196 -9.02 -13.02 6.79
N TYR A 197 -10.24 -13.24 6.30
CA TYR A 197 -11.46 -12.86 7.01
C TYR A 197 -11.62 -13.63 8.33
N THR A 198 -11.38 -14.95 8.31
CA THR A 198 -11.42 -15.79 9.52
C THR A 198 -10.39 -15.34 10.56
N LEU A 199 -9.14 -15.12 10.15
CA LEU A 199 -8.10 -14.61 11.06
C LEU A 199 -8.39 -13.21 11.58
N ASN A 200 -8.95 -12.33 10.75
CA ASN A 200 -9.36 -11.00 11.21
C ASN A 200 -10.43 -11.09 12.32
N GLY A 201 -11.36 -12.04 12.22
CA GLY A 201 -12.33 -12.35 13.26
C GLY A 201 -11.66 -12.77 14.57
N ALA A 202 -10.72 -13.71 14.49
CA ALA A 202 -9.93 -14.18 15.65
C ALA A 202 -9.16 -13.04 16.32
N PHE A 203 -8.44 -12.21 15.56
CA PHE A 203 -7.72 -11.05 16.10
C PHE A 203 -8.64 -10.00 16.71
N ARG A 204 -9.87 -9.84 16.21
CA ARG A 204 -10.85 -8.95 16.82
C ARG A 204 -11.29 -9.47 18.19
N LEU A 205 -11.55 -10.78 18.31
CA LEU A 205 -11.91 -11.42 19.58
C LEU A 205 -10.74 -11.33 20.58
N GLU A 206 -9.51 -11.61 20.14
CA GLU A 206 -8.32 -11.52 20.99
C GLU A 206 -8.11 -10.10 21.53
N ARG A 207 -8.24 -9.07 20.69
CA ARG A 207 -8.17 -7.67 21.13
C ARG A 207 -9.29 -7.30 22.10
N ALA A 208 -10.51 -7.78 21.85
CA ALA A 208 -11.63 -7.57 22.77
C ALA A 208 -11.36 -8.22 24.13
N TYR A 209 -10.84 -9.45 24.15
CA TYR A 209 -10.48 -10.16 25.38
C TYR A 209 -9.39 -9.43 26.17
N ARG A 210 -8.29 -9.03 25.52
CA ARG A 210 -7.20 -8.27 26.16
C ARG A 210 -7.67 -6.94 26.76
N LYS A 211 -8.62 -6.26 26.11
CA LYS A 211 -9.20 -5.01 26.62
C LYS A 211 -10.01 -5.23 27.91
N HIS A 212 -10.67 -6.38 28.05
CA HIS A 212 -11.48 -6.71 29.23
C HIS A 212 -10.70 -7.45 30.33
N ASN A 213 -9.49 -7.97 30.05
CA ASN A 213 -8.64 -8.62 31.05
C ASN A 213 -7.16 -8.23 30.89
N PRO A 214 -6.77 -7.00 31.26
CA PRO A 214 -5.41 -6.47 31.03
C PRO A 214 -4.32 -7.16 31.87
N PHE A 215 -4.67 -7.89 32.93
CA PHE A 215 -3.71 -8.57 33.81
C PHE A 215 -3.37 -10.01 33.39
N GLY A 216 -4.12 -10.60 32.46
CA GLY A 216 -3.88 -11.98 31.98
C GLY A 216 -2.72 -12.15 31.00
N ALA A 217 -2.17 -11.04 30.46
CA ALA A 217 -1.15 -11.08 29.40
C ALA A 217 0.31 -11.07 29.90
N ARG A 218 0.55 -11.06 31.22
CA ARG A 218 1.89 -11.20 31.83
C ARG A 218 2.14 -12.60 32.41
N ARG A 219 1.78 -13.66 31.68
CA ARG A 219 2.30 -15.01 31.96
C ARG A 219 2.41 -15.78 30.64
N ASN A 220 3.66 -15.88 30.17
CA ASN A 220 4.31 -16.96 29.42
C ASN A 220 5.36 -16.38 28.47
#